data_AF-A0A846B8A2-F1
#
_entry.id   AF-A0A846B8A2-F1
#
_cell.length_a   1.000
_cell.length_b   1.000
_cell.length_c   1.000
_cell.angle_alpha   90.00
_cell.angle_beta   90.00
_cell.angle_gamma   90.00
#
_symmetry.space_group_name_H-M   'P 1'
#
loop_
_entity.id
_entity.type
_entity.pdbx_description
1 polymer ?
#
loop_
_entity_poly.entity_id
_entity_poly.type
_entity_poly.pdbx_seq_one_letter_code
_entity_poly.pdbx_strand_id
1 'polypeptide(L)'
;MSRIFKLFCACLLVAQLFFISSPAAIAQPAGPCVADYPELPCTRDINPCGNPSQCICPPGYSYNASVGACLVDDLYLADGPGAPVESKCTSPPQDICTLDINVCGNASICMCPDGTTYSPVIGECIVDLPQY
;
A
#
# COMPACT_ATOMS: atom_id res chain seq x y z
N MET A 1 -29.98 -18.97 54.11
CA MET A 1 -29.94 -18.22 52.83
C MET A 1 -29.09 -16.97 53.03
N SER A 2 -27.79 -17.14 53.28
CA SER A 2 -26.72 -17.38 52.30
C SER A 2 -26.21 -16.08 51.66
N ARG A 3 -25.40 -15.34 52.44
CA ARG A 3 -24.59 -14.19 52.01
C ARG A 3 -23.69 -14.52 50.79
N ILE A 4 -23.50 -15.81 50.50
CA ILE A 4 -22.78 -16.36 49.35
C ILE A 4 -23.46 -15.99 48.02
N PHE A 5 -24.80 -15.88 47.97
CA PHE A 5 -25.52 -15.57 46.72
C PHE A 5 -25.33 -14.12 46.25
N LYS A 6 -25.06 -13.18 47.19
CA LYS A 6 -24.76 -11.78 46.85
C LYS A 6 -23.33 -11.60 46.33
N LEU A 7 -22.38 -12.43 46.76
CA LEU A 7 -20.99 -12.38 46.28
C LEU A 7 -20.86 -12.87 44.83
N PHE A 8 -21.61 -13.90 44.44
CA PHE A 8 -21.55 -14.44 43.07
C PHE A 8 -22.10 -13.48 42.01
N CYS A 9 -23.08 -12.64 42.34
CA CYS A 9 -23.66 -11.68 41.41
C CYS A 9 -22.74 -10.48 41.14
N ALA A 10 -21.98 -10.05 42.15
CA ALA A 10 -21.02 -8.95 42.01
C ALA A 10 -19.80 -9.32 41.15
N CYS A 11 -19.31 -10.56 41.22
CA CYS A 11 -18.20 -11.02 40.37
C CYS A 11 -18.59 -11.15 38.89
N LEU A 12 -19.84 -11.47 38.58
CA LEU A 12 -20.30 -11.64 37.19
C LEU A 12 -20.45 -10.30 36.44
N LEU A 13 -20.82 -9.22 37.14
CA LEU A 13 -20.91 -7.87 36.57
C LEU A 13 -19.53 -7.25 36.30
N VAL A 14 -18.52 -7.55 37.13
CA VAL A 14 -17.16 -7.04 36.92
C VAL A 14 -16.45 -7.74 35.76
N ALA A 15 -16.75 -9.03 35.51
CA ALA A 15 -16.17 -9.77 34.39
C ALA A 15 -16.68 -9.32 33.00
N GLN A 16 -17.86 -8.69 32.91
CA GLN A 16 -18.42 -8.20 31.65
C GLN A 16 -17.92 -6.81 31.23
N LEU A 17 -17.28 -6.07 32.14
CA LEU A 17 -16.72 -4.74 31.83
C LEU A 17 -15.35 -4.80 31.13
N PHE A 18 -14.71 -5.98 31.06
CA PHE A 18 -13.40 -6.15 30.41
C PHE A 18 -13.45 -6.60 28.94
N PHE A 19 -14.64 -6.86 28.38
CA PHE A 19 -14.77 -7.35 27.00
C PHE A 19 -15.12 -6.29 25.94
N ILE A 20 -15.24 -5.00 26.31
CA ILE A 20 -15.78 -3.96 25.40
C ILE A 20 -14.73 -2.96 24.90
N SER A 21 -13.46 -3.07 25.29
CA SER A 21 -12.42 -2.14 24.85
C SER A 21 -11.29 -2.85 24.11
N SER A 22 -11.61 -3.49 22.99
CA SER A 22 -10.59 -3.62 21.95
C SER A 22 -10.35 -2.22 21.40
N PRO A 23 -9.15 -1.62 21.53
CA PRO A 23 -8.85 -0.42 20.78
C PRO A 23 -8.98 -0.79 19.30
N ALA A 24 -9.84 -0.06 18.58
CA ALA A 24 -9.78 -0.08 17.13
C ALA A 24 -8.37 0.34 16.75
N ALA A 25 -7.59 -0.56 16.16
CA ALA A 25 -6.33 -0.19 15.55
C ALA A 25 -6.69 0.75 14.39
N ILE A 26 -6.61 2.05 14.62
CA ILE A 26 -6.67 3.04 13.55
C ILE A 26 -5.40 2.81 12.75
N ALA A 27 -5.55 2.27 11.54
CA ALA A 27 -4.42 2.13 10.63
C ALA A 27 -3.77 3.51 10.46
N GLN A 28 -2.49 3.61 10.82
CA GLN A 28 -1.73 4.83 10.58
C GLN A 28 -1.52 4.97 9.06
N PRO A 29 -1.51 6.19 8.51
CA PRO A 29 -1.17 6.39 7.11
C PRO A 29 0.22 5.80 6.82
N ALA A 30 0.36 5.18 5.65
CA ALA A 30 1.60 4.57 5.18
C ALA A 30 2.64 5.62 4.78
N GLY A 31 2.23 6.81 4.36
CA GLY A 31 3.11 7.88 3.89
C GLY A 31 2.86 8.25 2.41
N PRO A 32 3.87 8.76 1.67
CA PRO A 32 3.72 9.14 0.27
C PRO A 32 3.42 7.93 -0.62
N CYS A 33 2.85 8.15 -1.79
CA CYS A 33 2.50 7.03 -2.70
C CYS A 33 3.69 6.24 -3.24
N VAL A 34 4.87 6.86 -3.31
CA VAL A 34 6.14 6.23 -3.67
C VAL A 34 7.12 6.48 -2.53
N ALA A 35 7.62 5.38 -1.98
CA ALA A 35 8.60 5.38 -0.91
C ALA A 35 10.02 5.44 -1.51
N ASP A 36 10.68 6.59 -1.39
CA ASP A 36 12.10 6.73 -1.73
C ASP A 36 12.97 6.34 -0.51
N TYR A 37 13.74 5.26 -0.68
CA TYR A 37 14.65 4.78 0.34
C TYR A 37 15.97 4.36 -0.33
N PRO A 38 17.01 5.20 -0.28
CA PRO A 38 18.28 4.95 -0.96
C PRO A 38 19.06 3.74 -0.40
N GLU A 39 18.65 3.18 0.74
CA GLU A 39 19.31 2.08 1.43
C GLU A 39 18.45 0.81 1.54
N LEU A 40 17.41 0.65 0.71
CA LEU A 40 16.57 -0.56 0.77
C LEU A 40 17.43 -1.81 0.54
N PRO A 41 17.29 -2.85 1.38
CA PRO A 41 17.87 -4.15 1.09
C PRO A 41 17.23 -4.71 -0.18
N CYS A 42 17.99 -4.67 -1.27
CA CYS A 42 17.59 -5.18 -2.57
C CYS A 42 18.46 -6.35 -2.98
N THR A 43 17.93 -7.20 -3.85
CA THR A 43 18.73 -8.19 -4.54
C THR A 43 19.69 -7.50 -5.51
N ARG A 44 20.80 -8.17 -5.83
CA ARG A 44 21.84 -7.62 -6.71
C ARG A 44 21.59 -7.88 -8.19
N ASP A 45 20.67 -8.79 -8.51
CA ASP A 45 20.30 -9.09 -9.88
C ASP A 45 19.42 -7.98 -10.44
N ILE A 46 19.57 -7.74 -11.75
CA ILE A 46 18.86 -6.68 -12.46
C ILE A 46 17.91 -7.33 -13.45
N ASN A 47 16.64 -6.98 -13.34
CA ASN A 47 15.57 -7.46 -14.20
C ASN A 47 15.60 -6.77 -15.58
N PRO A 48 14.76 -7.19 -16.54
CA PRO A 48 14.71 -6.57 -17.87
C PRO A 48 14.37 -5.08 -17.90
N CYS A 49 13.71 -4.57 -16.85
CA CYS A 49 13.38 -3.15 -16.67
C CYS A 49 14.57 -2.31 -16.18
N GLY A 50 15.69 -2.94 -15.80
CA GLY A 50 16.88 -2.27 -15.29
C GLY A 50 16.86 -2.07 -13.77
N ASN A 51 15.91 -2.66 -13.06
CA ASN A 51 15.74 -2.53 -11.62
C ASN A 51 16.15 -3.82 -10.90
N PRO A 52 16.45 -3.78 -9.59
CA PRO A 52 16.51 -4.99 -8.78
C PRO A 52 15.27 -5.87 -8.94
N SER A 53 15.41 -7.19 -8.88
CA SER A 53 14.24 -8.07 -8.98
C SER A 53 13.39 -8.05 -7.71
N GLN A 54 14.00 -7.84 -6.54
CA GLN A 54 13.29 -7.77 -5.27
C GLN A 54 13.95 -6.74 -4.34
N CYS A 55 13.13 -6.01 -3.58
CA CYS A 55 13.57 -5.19 -2.47
C CYS A 55 12.61 -5.37 -1.29
N ILE A 56 13.12 -5.18 -0.08
CA ILE A 56 12.29 -5.13 1.13
C ILE A 56 11.75 -3.71 1.28
N CYS A 57 10.43 -3.55 1.31
CA CYS A 57 9.77 -2.27 1.52
C CYS A 57 9.35 -2.05 2.99
N PRO A 58 9.17 -0.80 3.42
CA PRO A 58 8.57 -0.49 4.71
C PRO A 58 7.14 -1.03 4.82
N PRO A 59 6.57 -1.12 6.05
CA PRO A 59 5.18 -1.48 6.24
C PRO A 59 4.23 -0.57 5.47
N GLY A 60 3.24 -1.16 4.80
CA GLY A 60 2.27 -0.45 3.96
C GLY A 60 2.72 -0.21 2.52
N TYR A 61 3.84 -0.79 2.11
CA TYR A 61 4.35 -0.72 0.74
C TYR A 61 4.77 -2.09 0.22
N SER A 62 4.62 -2.27 -1.09
CA SER A 62 5.09 -3.42 -1.83
C SER A 62 6.07 -2.99 -2.93
N TYR A 63 7.12 -3.79 -3.11
CA TYR A 63 8.09 -3.53 -4.16
C TYR A 63 7.50 -3.88 -5.53
N ASN A 64 7.50 -2.93 -6.45
CA ASN A 64 7.16 -3.18 -7.83
C ASN A 64 8.45 -3.22 -8.67
N ALA A 65 8.86 -4.41 -9.09
CA ALA A 65 10.10 -4.63 -9.84
C ALA A 65 10.10 -3.97 -11.23
N SER A 66 8.92 -3.81 -11.85
CA SER A 66 8.80 -3.09 -13.12
C SER A 66 9.06 -1.61 -12.96
N VAL A 67 8.73 -1.02 -11.81
CA VAL A 67 8.96 0.40 -11.50
C VAL A 67 10.31 0.63 -10.84
N GLY A 68 10.80 -0.33 -10.06
CA GLY A 68 12.03 -0.21 -9.28
C GLY A 68 11.85 0.51 -7.94
N ALA A 69 10.62 0.64 -7.45
CA ALA A 69 10.29 1.40 -6.25
C ALA A 69 9.29 0.68 -5.34
N CYS A 70 9.23 1.12 -4.08
CA CYS A 70 8.21 0.72 -3.13
C CYS A 70 6.96 1.58 -3.34
N LEU A 71 5.85 0.92 -3.68
CA LEU A 71 4.56 1.55 -3.95
C LEU A 71 3.62 1.28 -2.78
N VAL A 72 2.82 2.26 -2.40
CA VAL A 72 1.83 2.08 -1.31
C VAL A 72 0.86 0.94 -1.65
N ASP A 73 0.58 0.07 -0.68
CA ASP A 73 -0.31 -1.09 -0.85
C ASP A 73 -1.77 -0.68 -1.01
N ASP A 74 -2.16 0.40 -0.32
CA ASP A 74 -3.51 0.93 -0.31
C ASP A 74 -3.47 2.46 -0.43
N LEU A 75 -4.05 2.97 -1.52
CA LEU A 75 -4.19 4.40 -1.78
C LEU A 75 -4.90 5.13 -0.64
N TYR A 76 -5.84 4.51 0.08
CA TYR A 76 -6.54 5.15 1.19
C TYR A 76 -5.65 5.40 2.41
N LEU A 77 -4.49 4.73 2.49
CA LEU A 77 -3.50 4.92 3.54
C LEU A 77 -2.41 5.91 3.15
N ALA A 78 -2.39 6.40 1.90
CA ALA A 78 -1.40 7.40 1.49
C ALA A 78 -1.73 8.79 2.09
N ASP A 79 -0.70 9.55 2.44
CA ASP A 79 -0.82 10.90 3.00
C ASP A 79 -0.21 12.01 2.13
N GLY A 80 0.30 11.66 0.94
CA GLY A 80 0.88 12.62 0.02
C GLY A 80 1.28 12.03 -1.34
N PRO A 81 1.62 12.90 -2.31
CA PRO A 81 2.07 12.47 -3.62
C PRO A 81 3.36 11.66 -3.52
N GLY A 82 3.52 10.72 -4.44
CA GLY A 82 4.78 9.99 -4.62
C GLY A 82 5.84 10.86 -5.30
N ALA A 83 7.09 10.43 -5.20
CA ALA A 83 8.15 10.90 -6.08
C ALA A 83 7.93 10.39 -7.52
N PRO A 84 8.35 11.15 -8.54
CA PRO A 84 8.39 10.62 -9.91
C PRO A 84 9.31 9.40 -9.96
N VAL A 85 8.91 8.41 -10.75
CA VAL A 85 9.66 7.17 -10.96
C VAL A 85 10.20 7.17 -12.38
N GLU A 86 11.46 6.77 -12.55
CA GLU A 86 12.06 6.58 -13.88
C GLU A 86 12.35 5.09 -14.06
N SER A 87 11.64 4.45 -14.98
CA SER A 87 11.87 3.04 -15.32
C SER A 87 11.72 2.78 -16.82
N LYS A 88 12.44 1.78 -17.34
CA LYS A 88 12.30 1.34 -18.74
C LYS A 88 10.98 0.61 -19.01
N CYS A 89 10.28 0.20 -17.96
CA CYS A 89 9.02 -0.53 -18.04
C CYS A 89 7.82 0.32 -17.64
N THR A 90 7.99 1.65 -17.60
CA THR A 90 6.88 2.58 -17.45
C THR A 90 6.76 3.45 -18.69
N SER A 91 5.54 3.91 -18.95
CA SER A 91 5.22 4.81 -20.06
C SER A 91 3.99 5.64 -19.73
N PRO A 92 3.83 6.84 -20.30
CA PRO A 92 2.63 7.63 -20.08
C PRO A 92 1.39 6.93 -20.68
N PRO A 93 0.20 7.11 -20.08
CA PRO A 93 -1.05 6.69 -20.69
C PRO A 93 -1.27 7.37 -22.04
N GLN A 94 -1.79 6.63 -23.03
CA GLN A 94 -1.90 7.11 -24.42
C GLN A 94 -3.31 7.59 -24.79
N ASP A 95 -4.32 7.26 -23.98
CA ASP A 95 -5.73 7.41 -24.32
C ASP A 95 -6.50 8.17 -23.22
N ILE A 96 -7.78 7.86 -23.07
CA ILE A 96 -8.71 8.49 -22.14
C ILE A 96 -8.32 8.16 -20.69
N CYS A 97 -8.19 9.21 -19.89
CA CYS A 97 -8.15 9.14 -18.44
C CYS A 97 -9.46 9.67 -17.84
N THR A 98 -9.80 9.21 -16.65
CA THR A 98 -10.83 9.86 -15.84
C THR A 98 -10.32 11.23 -15.36
N LEU A 99 -11.26 12.14 -15.07
CA LEU A 99 -10.94 13.50 -14.65
C LEU A 99 -10.69 13.63 -13.14
N ASP A 100 -11.06 12.61 -12.37
CA ASP A 100 -10.85 12.60 -10.93
C ASP A 100 -9.39 12.31 -10.59
N ILE A 101 -8.87 13.09 -9.65
CA ILE A 101 -7.49 13.00 -9.19
C ILE A 101 -7.49 12.34 -7.81
N ASN A 102 -6.72 11.26 -7.69
CA ASN A 102 -6.55 10.52 -6.46
C ASN A 102 -5.58 11.23 -5.49
N VAL A 103 -5.37 10.63 -4.31
CA VAL A 103 -4.49 11.19 -3.27
C VAL A 103 -3.01 11.28 -3.71
N CYS A 104 -2.59 10.47 -4.68
CA CYS A 104 -1.24 10.51 -5.25
C CYS A 104 -1.06 11.63 -6.29
N GLY A 105 -2.13 12.34 -6.65
CA GLY A 105 -2.10 13.39 -7.67
C GLY A 105 -2.30 12.89 -9.10
N ASN A 106 -2.68 11.63 -9.30
CA ASN A 106 -2.88 11.03 -10.62
C ASN A 106 -4.35 10.78 -10.91
N ALA A 107 -4.71 10.61 -12.18
CA ALA A 107 -6.04 10.12 -12.54
C ALA A 107 -6.30 8.76 -11.87
N SER A 108 -7.52 8.49 -11.43
CA SER A 108 -7.84 7.19 -10.83
C SER A 108 -7.79 6.04 -11.84
N ILE A 109 -8.13 6.30 -13.11
CA ILE A 109 -8.14 5.31 -14.17
C ILE A 109 -7.66 5.97 -15.48
N CYS A 110 -6.78 5.29 -16.21
CA CYS A 110 -6.43 5.62 -17.59
C CYS A 110 -6.38 4.37 -18.46
N MET A 111 -6.56 4.56 -19.76
CA MET A 111 -6.29 3.54 -20.76
C MET A 111 -4.80 3.48 -21.07
N CYS A 112 -4.28 2.25 -21.15
CA CYS A 112 -2.89 1.95 -21.40
C CYS A 112 -2.70 1.17 -22.70
N PRO A 113 -1.51 1.24 -23.32
CA PRO A 113 -1.16 0.41 -24.47
C PRO A 113 -1.28 -1.08 -24.17
N ASP A 114 -1.48 -1.87 -25.23
CA ASP A 114 -1.54 -3.33 -25.14
C ASP A 114 -0.33 -3.90 -24.40
N GLY A 115 -0.60 -4.80 -23.43
CA GLY A 115 0.44 -5.44 -22.62
C GLY A 115 0.95 -4.60 -21.44
N THR A 116 0.29 -3.50 -21.12
CA THR A 116 0.59 -2.68 -19.92
C THR A 116 -0.65 -2.42 -19.08
N THR A 117 -0.44 -2.17 -17.79
CA THR A 117 -1.48 -1.93 -16.79
C THR A 117 -1.31 -0.54 -16.18
N TYR A 118 -2.39 0.24 -16.09
CA TYR A 118 -2.34 1.56 -15.46
C TYR A 118 -2.12 1.46 -13.95
N SER A 119 -1.16 2.22 -13.43
CA SER A 119 -0.96 2.37 -11.99
C SER A 119 -1.42 3.75 -11.51
N PRO A 120 -2.53 3.83 -10.76
CA PRO A 120 -2.97 5.09 -10.16
C PRO A 120 -1.98 5.64 -9.11
N VAL A 121 -1.06 4.80 -8.60
CA VAL A 121 -0.04 5.19 -7.63
C VAL A 121 1.00 6.12 -8.25
N ILE A 122 1.46 5.81 -9.48
CA ILE A 122 2.52 6.56 -10.18
C ILE A 122 2.03 7.33 -11.42
N GLY A 123 0.78 7.14 -11.83
CA GLY A 123 0.21 7.84 -12.99
C GLY A 123 0.72 7.35 -14.35
N GLU A 124 1.33 6.17 -14.38
CA GLU A 124 1.93 5.60 -15.59
C GLU A 124 1.40 4.19 -15.88
N CYS A 125 1.55 3.77 -17.13
CA CYS A 125 1.33 2.41 -17.59
C CYS A 125 2.57 1.56 -17.34
N ILE A 126 2.39 0.43 -16.66
CA ILE A 126 3.47 -0.47 -16.23
C ILE A 126 3.43 -1.75 -17.06
N VAL A 127 4.58 -2.23 -17.52
CA VAL A 127 4.74 -3.58 -18.08
C VAL A 127 4.73 -4.60 -16.94
N ASP A 128 3.84 -5.59 -16.98
CA ASP A 128 3.84 -6.68 -16.00
C ASP A 128 5.01 -7.64 -16.27
N LEU A 129 5.96 -7.71 -15.34
CA LEU A 129 7.03 -8.70 -15.40
C LEU A 129 6.48 -10.10 -15.02
N PRO A 130 6.91 -11.17 -15.71
CA PRO A 130 6.61 -12.52 -15.26
C PRO A 130 7.21 -12.73 -13.86
N GLN A 131 6.41 -13.21 -12.92
CA GLN A 131 6.93 -13.62 -11.62
C GLN A 131 7.65 -14.97 -11.80
N TYR A 132 8.97 -14.97 -11.65
CA TYR A 132 9.82 -16.16 -11.75
C TYR A 132 10.13 -16.75 -10.36
#